data_AF-A0A398B0A2-F1
#
_entry.id   AF-A0A398B0A2-F1
#
_cell.length_a   1.000
_cell.length_b   1.000
_cell.length_c   1.000
_cell.angle_alpha   90.00
_cell.angle_beta   90.00
_cell.angle_gamma   90.00
#
_symmetry.space_group_name_H-M   'P 1'
#
loop_
_entity.id
_entity.type
_entity.pdbx_description
1 polymer ?
#
loop_
_entity_poly.entity_id
_entity_poly.type
_entity_poly.pdbx_seq_one_letter_code
_entity_poly.pdbx_strand_id
1 'polypeptide(L)' 'MAETFRRGKIEDYINRLKFRKEILIRQLTQNEYVCLRENLTGQIQSIDFILNELIQEFNIKV' A
#
# COMPACT_ATOMS: atom_id res chain seq x y z
N MET A 1 -18.90 19.25 0.84
CA MET A 1 -17.58 19.73 0.39
C MET A 1 -16.42 19.13 1.20
N ALA A 2 -16.41 19.18 2.53
CA ALA A 2 -15.32 18.62 3.34
C ALA A 2 -15.15 17.08 3.19
N GLU A 3 -16.25 16.34 3.03
CA GLU A 3 -16.23 14.89 2.85
C GLU A 3 -15.60 14.45 1.52
N THR A 4 -15.95 15.11 0.42
CA THR A 4 -15.36 14.86 -0.92
C THR A 4 -13.86 15.16 -0.94
N PHE A 5 -13.43 16.22 -0.25
CA PHE A 5 -12.01 16.56 -0.15
C PHE A 5 -11.22 15.52 0.66
N ARG A 6 -11.79 15.01 1.76
CA ARG A 6 -11.20 13.92 2.55
C ARG A 6 -11.09 12.65 1.71
N ARG A 7 -12.14 12.30 0.98
CA ARG A 7 -12.15 11.13 0.08
C ARG A 7 -11.04 11.21 -0.97
N GLY A 8 -10.90 12.34 -1.68
CA GLY A 8 -9.83 12.50 -2.68
C GLY A 8 -8.43 12.35 -2.10
N LYS A 9 -8.18 12.89 -0.89
CA LYS A 9 -6.88 12.70 -0.21
C LYS A 9 -6.58 11.25 0.16
N ILE A 10 -7.60 10.48 0.55
CA ILE A 10 -7.44 9.06 0.86
C ILE A 10 -7.20 8.25 -0.42
N GLU A 11 -7.91 8.55 -1.50
CA GLU A 11 -7.68 7.92 -2.81
C GLU A 11 -6.24 8.15 -3.29
N ASP A 12 -5.73 9.38 -3.18
CA ASP A 12 -4.32 9.70 -3.48
C ASP A 12 -3.35 8.93 -2.56
N TYR A 13 -3.69 8.76 -1.29
CA TYR A 13 -2.85 8.03 -0.35
C TYR A 13 -2.81 6.53 -0.65
N ILE A 14 -3.96 5.94 -0.99
CA ILE A 14 -4.08 4.56 -1.45
C ILE A 14 -3.22 4.34 -2.69
N ASN A 15 -3.25 5.25 -3.66
CA ASN A 15 -2.41 5.16 -4.86
C ASN A 15 -0.91 5.18 -4.52
N ARG A 16 -0.49 6.03 -3.58
CA ARG A 16 0.90 6.04 -3.09
C ARG A 16 1.29 4.73 -2.38
N LEU A 17 0.39 4.16 -1.58
CA LEU A 17 0.63 2.88 -0.90
C LEU A 17 0.76 1.73 -1.90
N LYS A 18 -0.10 1.67 -2.92
CA LYS A 18 -0.01 0.68 -4.02
C LYS A 18 1.34 0.80 -4.75
N PHE A 19 1.75 2.02 -5.10
CA PHE A 19 3.04 2.25 -5.75
C PHE A 19 4.23 1.78 -4.88
N ARG A 20 4.20 2.07 -3.57
CA ARG A 20 5.22 1.58 -2.63
C ARG A 20 5.25 0.05 -2.57
N LYS A 21 4.07 -0.59 -2.50
CA LYS A 21 3.96 -2.05 -2.53
C LYS A 21 4.60 -2.64 -3.79
N GLU A 22 4.36 -2.05 -4.96
CA GLU A 22 4.99 -2.51 -6.21
C GLU A 22 6.51 -2.43 -6.18
N ILE A 23 7.07 -1.37 -5.60
CA ILE A 23 8.53 -1.24 -5.43
C ILE A 23 9.06 -2.37 -4.53
N LEU A 24 8.42 -2.62 -3.39
CA LEU A 24 8.83 -3.69 -2.47
C LEU A 24 8.74 -5.08 -3.11
N ILE A 25 7.70 -5.33 -3.92
CA ILE A 25 7.55 -6.58 -4.68
C ILE A 25 8.70 -6.74 -5.69
N ARG A 26 9.08 -5.66 -6.39
CA ARG A 26 10.24 -5.71 -7.31
C ARG A 26 11.53 -6.03 -6.54
N GLN A 27 11.73 -5.44 -5.38
CA GLN A 27 12.89 -5.72 -4.52
C GLN A 27 12.96 -7.20 -4.08
N LEU A 28 11.83 -7.86 -3.83
CA LEU A 28 11.83 -9.30 -3.49
C LEU A 28 12.47 -10.18 -4.59
N THR A 29 12.34 -9.77 -5.86
CA THR A 29 12.89 -10.51 -7.01
C THR A 29 14.38 -10.26 -7.24
N GLN A 30 14.95 -9.23 -6.61
CA GLN A 30 16.35 -8.85 -6.77
C GLN A 30 17.24 -9.60 -5.76
N ASN A 31 18.34 -10.19 -6.25
CA ASN A 31 19.23 -11.00 -5.42
C ASN A 31 19.95 -10.21 -4.32
N GLU A 32 20.15 -8.90 -4.51
CA GLU A 32 20.76 -8.02 -3.52
C GLU A 32 19.95 -7.91 -2.22
N TYR A 33 18.64 -8.22 -2.27
CA TYR A 33 17.73 -8.15 -1.12
C TYR A 33 17.41 -9.52 -0.50
N VAL A 34 18.12 -10.60 -0.86
CA VAL A 34 17.84 -11.96 -0.36
C VAL A 34 17.76 -12.01 1.17
N CYS A 35 18.71 -11.40 1.87
CA CYS A 35 18.75 -11.37 3.34
C CYS A 35 17.62 -10.52 3.96
N LEU A 36 16.93 -9.69 3.17
CA LEU A 36 15.87 -8.80 3.61
C LEU A 36 14.47 -9.28 3.19
N ARG A 37 14.34 -10.41 2.49
CA ARG A 37 13.07 -10.88 1.92
C ARG A 37 11.97 -11.07 2.96
N GLU A 38 12.27 -11.63 4.13
CA GLU A 38 11.27 -11.79 5.18
C GLU A 38 10.78 -10.43 5.69
N ASN A 39 11.69 -9.46 5.86
CA ASN A 39 11.33 -8.11 6.27
C ASN A 39 10.48 -7.40 5.20
N LEU A 40 10.88 -7.47 3.92
CA LEU A 40 10.12 -6.92 2.80
C LEU A 40 8.73 -7.55 2.68
N THR A 41 8.62 -8.86 2.92
CA THR A 41 7.34 -9.58 2.95
C THR A 41 6.43 -9.06 4.05
N GLY A 42 6.97 -8.87 5.26
CA GLY A 42 6.24 -8.24 6.37
C GLY A 42 5.75 -6.83 6.03
N GLN A 43 6.60 -6.00 5.42
CA GLN A 43 6.21 -4.65 4.98
C GLN A 43 5.09 -4.66 3.93
N ILE A 44 5.14 -5.58 2.96
CA ILE A 44 4.09 -5.75 1.96
C ILE A 44 2.76 -6.15 2.64
N GLN A 45 2.80 -7.09 3.57
CA GLN A 45 1.62 -7.51 4.33
C GLN A 45 1.03 -6.35 5.14
N SER A 46 1.86 -5.54 5.80
CA SER A 46 1.39 -4.35 6.51
C SER A 46 0.71 -3.34 5.59
N ILE A 47 1.27 -3.10 4.40
CA ILE A 47 0.63 -2.22 3.40
C ILE A 47 -0.72 -2.80 2.96
N ASP A 48 -0.83 -4.10 2.78
CA ASP A 48 -2.09 -4.76 2.41
C ASP A 48 -3.17 -4.61 3.49
N PHE A 49 -2.81 -4.73 4.77
CA PHE A 49 -3.75 -4.46 5.86
C PHE A 49 -4.24 -3.02 5.84
N ILE A 50 -3.34 -2.04 5.76
CA ILE A 50 -3.69 -0.62 5.72
C ILE A 50 -4.57 -0.29 4.50
N LEU A 51 -4.25 -0.85 3.34
CA LEU A 51 -5.06 -0.67 2.13
C LEU A 51 -6.48 -1.20 2.36
N ASN A 52 -6.62 -2.41 2.89
CA ASN A 52 -7.94 -3.00 3.15
C ASN A 52 -8.76 -2.18 4.16
N GLU A 53 -8.13 -1.71 5.24
CA GLU A 53 -8.77 -0.85 6.23
C GLU A 53 -9.30 0.44 5.59
N LEU A 54 -8.47 1.14 4.82
CA LEU A 54 -8.85 2.40 4.16
C LEU A 54 -9.92 2.20 3.08
N ILE A 55 -9.84 1.11 2.32
CA ILE A 55 -10.83 0.79 1.29
C ILE A 55 -12.20 0.54 1.93
N GLN A 56 -12.24 -0.21 3.03
CA GLN A 56 -13.48 -0.49 3.77
C GLN A 56 -14.03 0.77 4.45
N GLU A 57 -13.18 1.52 5.17
CA GLU A 57 -13.59 2.72 5.91
C GLU A 57 -14.17 3.79 4.97
N PHE A 58 -13.54 4.01 3.81
CA PHE A 58 -13.94 5.06 2.88
C PHE A 58 -14.81 4.56 1.72
N ASN A 59 -15.19 3.28 1.72
CA ASN A 59 -15.98 2.61 0.68
C ASN A 59 -15.46 2.95 -0.74
N ILE A 60 -14.14 2.79 -0.92
CA ILE A 60 -13.45 3.12 -2.16
C ILE A 60 -13.58 1.93 -3.12
N LYS A 61 -13.99 2.20 -4.36
CA LYS A 61 -13.99 1.20 -5.42
C LYS A 61 -12.58 1.10 -5.97
N VAL A 62 -11.93 -0.02 -5.70
CA VAL A 62 -10.57 -0.34 -6.18
C VAL A 62 -10.63 -1.12 -7.48
#